data_AF-A0A2E4W7A4-F1
#
_entry.id   AF-A0A2E4W7A4-F1
#
_cell.length_a   1.000
_cell.length_b   1.000
_cell.length_c   1.000
_cell.angle_alpha   90.00
_cell.angle_beta   90.00
_cell.angle_gamma   90.00
#
_symmetry.space_group_name_H-M   'P 1'
#
loop_
_entity.id
_entity.type
_entity.pdbx_description
1 polymer ?
#
loop_
_entity_poly.entity_id
_entity_poly.type
_entity_poly.pdbx_seq_one_letter_code
_entity_poly.pdbx_strand_id
1 'polypeptide(L)'
;MGLQSNIRNIMDLSNLVPPFLQFWTKKGVADESENDSTAMSEPMNSDGATEYQKYDGVGGYNSINYAFTPRIENTKQLIKQYRTVASNHEADDAIQEVVDDAIVHESGQETIALDLEDTDFSESIKQAIRDEFANILDLYEFYKEGSNLFKRWYVDSRIYFEKILHENKNKGIKELRLIDPTKLEFVREINKKSIHNVDVVTGYREFFVYNNSNALDMRWASYISSSGRIEIPKEAIVYSHSGLTDVDGKTIIGYLHRAIKPVNQLKMLEDSLVIYRIARAPERRVFYVDTGNLPDKRANQQVRQVMNDMKSRLVYDSSNGTIKTKSNNMTMLEDYYLQRRNGKTATEVSTLPSGQSLGDIEDITFLNQKVYQSLRVPLSRMPRESAGVVFDGGQQITRDELKFAKFVDRLQTRFSTIFGDPLGTNLVLKKTITKEEWDKNKNRIRFDFNKDSFFEESKEIDIIERRARATDAMRESVDKYFSNEWVMKNVWKMSDEQISQEKKKILEEQKDPIFKSDEEEQRW
;
A
#
# COMPACT_ATOMS: atom_id res chain seq x y z
N MET A 1 -42.82 -51.33 3.91
CA MET A 1 -43.25 -50.43 2.82
C MET A 1 -43.64 -49.10 3.45
N GLY A 2 -43.02 -47.99 3.03
CA GLY A 2 -43.39 -46.64 3.48
C GLY A 2 -42.25 -45.83 4.11
N LEU A 3 -41.13 -45.66 3.40
CA LEU A 3 -40.13 -44.62 3.66
C LEU A 3 -40.00 -43.80 2.38
N GLN A 4 -39.83 -42.48 2.54
CA GLN A 4 -39.65 -41.43 1.52
C GLN A 4 -40.92 -40.66 1.09
N SER A 5 -41.18 -39.54 1.77
CA SER A 5 -41.49 -38.25 1.14
C SER A 5 -41.58 -37.17 2.22
N ASN A 6 -40.43 -36.68 2.66
CA ASN A 6 -40.33 -35.36 3.30
C ASN A 6 -39.07 -34.70 2.73
N ILE A 7 -39.20 -34.25 1.49
CA ILE A 7 -38.27 -33.32 0.86
C ILE A 7 -38.31 -32.06 1.71
N ARG A 8 -37.14 -31.70 2.25
CA ARG A 8 -36.89 -30.49 3.02
C ARG A 8 -37.42 -29.27 2.25
N ASN A 9 -38.40 -28.59 2.84
CA ASN A 9 -38.71 -27.20 2.52
C ASN A 9 -37.48 -26.35 2.86
N ILE A 10 -36.58 -26.19 1.90
CA ILE A 10 -35.65 -25.07 1.87
C ILE A 10 -36.54 -23.84 1.63
N MET A 11 -36.85 -23.09 2.68
CA MET A 11 -37.41 -21.75 2.50
C MET A 11 -36.49 -20.98 1.56
N ASP A 12 -37.04 -20.50 0.46
CA ASP A 12 -36.39 -19.72 -0.58
C ASP A 12 -35.80 -18.41 0.00
N LEU A 13 -34.58 -18.50 0.54
CA LEU A 13 -33.74 -17.34 0.89
C LEU A 13 -33.43 -16.45 -0.33
N SER A 14 -33.76 -16.92 -1.54
CA SER A 14 -33.63 -16.19 -2.80
C SER A 14 -34.51 -14.93 -2.88
N ASN A 15 -35.61 -14.86 -2.13
CA ASN A 15 -36.56 -13.74 -2.17
C ASN A 15 -36.17 -12.52 -1.30
N LEU A 16 -35.19 -12.65 -0.39
CA LEU A 16 -34.68 -11.56 0.44
C LEU A 16 -33.39 -10.91 -0.09
N VAL A 17 -32.76 -11.52 -1.09
CA VAL A 17 -31.50 -11.06 -1.67
C VAL A 17 -31.78 -10.16 -2.88
N PRO A 18 -31.15 -8.98 -2.99
CA PRO A 18 -31.29 -8.12 -4.17
C PRO A 18 -31.05 -8.88 -5.49
N PRO A 19 -31.82 -8.61 -6.56
CA PRO A 19 -31.75 -9.38 -7.81
C PRO A 19 -30.34 -9.50 -8.42
N PHE A 20 -29.51 -8.46 -8.26
CA PHE A 20 -28.14 -8.44 -8.77
C PHE A 20 -27.18 -9.37 -8.01
N LEU A 21 -27.52 -9.77 -6.77
CA LEU A 21 -26.72 -10.68 -5.94
C LEU A 21 -27.19 -12.14 -6.02
N GLN A 22 -28.39 -12.40 -6.56
CA GLN A 22 -28.96 -13.76 -6.60
C GLN A 22 -28.10 -14.77 -7.37
N PHE A 23 -27.35 -14.31 -8.38
CA PHE A 23 -26.42 -15.19 -9.09
C PHE A 23 -25.27 -15.64 -8.19
N TRP A 24 -24.67 -14.69 -7.47
CA TRP A 24 -23.54 -14.93 -6.59
C TRP A 24 -23.93 -15.72 -5.34
N THR A 25 -25.14 -15.53 -4.81
CA THR A 25 -25.59 -16.33 -3.66
C THR A 25 -25.80 -17.79 -4.02
N LYS A 26 -26.33 -18.11 -5.20
CA LYS A 26 -26.48 -19.50 -5.66
C LYS A 26 -25.12 -20.20 -5.80
N LYS A 27 -24.10 -19.47 -6.25
CA LYS A 27 -22.75 -19.98 -6.44
C LYS A 27 -22.01 -20.10 -5.09
N GLY A 28 -22.16 -19.11 -4.20
CA GLY A 28 -21.62 -19.17 -2.84
C GLY A 28 -22.20 -20.32 -2.02
N VAL A 29 -23.50 -20.60 -2.13
CA VAL A 29 -24.15 -21.76 -1.45
C VAL A 29 -23.69 -23.11 -2.01
N ALA A 30 -23.26 -23.18 -3.28
CA ALA A 30 -22.70 -24.40 -3.87
C ALA A 30 -21.29 -24.73 -3.33
N ASP A 31 -20.53 -23.70 -2.94
CA ASP A 31 -19.21 -23.83 -2.31
C ASP A 31 -19.27 -24.11 -0.80
N GLU A 32 -20.44 -23.88 -0.17
CA GLU A 32 -20.69 -24.19 1.25
C GLU A 32 -20.78 -25.71 1.53
N SER A 33 -20.46 -26.58 0.56
CA SER A 33 -20.42 -28.03 0.76
C SER A 33 -19.45 -28.38 1.88
N GLU A 34 -19.99 -29.06 2.90
CA GLU A 34 -19.36 -29.48 4.14
C GLU A 34 -17.89 -29.89 3.94
N ASN A 35 -16.96 -29.21 4.61
CA ASN A 35 -15.62 -29.73 4.77
C ASN A 35 -15.75 -31.04 5.59
N ASP A 36 -15.56 -32.19 4.95
CA ASP A 36 -15.54 -33.50 5.60
C ASP A 36 -14.45 -33.63 6.70
N SER A 37 -13.55 -32.64 6.80
CA SER A 37 -12.49 -32.57 7.81
C SER A 37 -13.02 -32.03 9.13
N THR A 38 -13.46 -32.96 9.98
CA THR A 38 -13.82 -32.66 11.37
C THR A 38 -12.53 -32.42 12.18
N ALA A 39 -12.21 -31.16 12.50
CA ALA A 39 -11.01 -30.80 13.27
C ALA A 39 -11.36 -30.15 14.61
N MET A 40 -10.51 -30.38 15.63
CA MET A 40 -10.66 -29.81 16.97
C MET A 40 -10.30 -28.31 17.02
N SER A 41 -9.38 -27.86 16.17
CA SER A 41 -8.94 -26.47 16.10
C SER A 41 -9.61 -25.72 14.95
N GLU A 42 -9.95 -24.45 15.19
CA GLU A 42 -10.41 -23.53 14.14
C GLU A 42 -9.33 -23.33 13.05
N PRO A 43 -9.70 -23.29 11.76
CA PRO A 43 -8.76 -22.99 10.70
C PRO A 43 -8.22 -21.57 10.85
N MET A 44 -6.91 -21.41 10.72
CA MET A 44 -6.26 -20.11 10.92
C MET A 44 -6.80 -19.07 9.93
N ASN A 45 -7.09 -17.88 10.44
CA ASN A 45 -7.55 -16.75 9.64
C ASN A 45 -6.39 -15.93 9.12
N SER A 46 -5.85 -16.33 7.98
CA SER A 46 -4.77 -15.60 7.30
C SER A 46 -5.26 -14.35 6.55
N ASP A 47 -6.56 -14.25 6.30
CA ASP A 47 -7.17 -13.28 5.39
C ASP A 47 -7.78 -12.08 6.15
N GLY A 48 -7.58 -12.03 7.48
CA GLY A 48 -7.98 -10.92 8.34
C GLY A 48 -9.48 -10.68 8.40
N ALA A 49 -10.30 -11.70 8.11
CA ALA A 49 -11.75 -11.63 8.24
C ALA A 49 -12.15 -11.46 9.71
N THR A 50 -13.20 -10.71 10.00
CA THR A 50 -13.77 -10.69 11.35
C THR A 50 -14.52 -12.00 11.59
N GLU A 51 -14.06 -12.81 12.54
CA GLU A 51 -14.71 -14.07 12.90
C GLU A 51 -15.85 -13.88 13.90
N TYR A 52 -16.98 -14.53 13.64
CA TYR A 52 -18.06 -14.68 14.62
C TYR A 52 -18.61 -16.11 14.63
N GLN A 53 -19.08 -16.54 15.80
CA GLN A 53 -19.67 -17.87 15.98
C GLN A 53 -21.18 -17.79 15.82
N LYS A 54 -21.74 -18.68 15.00
CA LYS A 54 -23.18 -18.89 14.93
C LYS A 54 -23.63 -19.86 16.03
N TYR A 55 -24.60 -19.45 16.84
CA TYR A 55 -25.32 -20.34 17.76
C TYR A 55 -26.66 -20.74 17.15
N ASP A 56 -27.01 -22.02 17.23
CA ASP A 56 -28.25 -22.55 16.66
C ASP A 56 -29.47 -21.91 17.36
N GLY A 57 -30.40 -21.34 16.59
CA GLY A 57 -31.64 -20.72 17.10
C GLY A 57 -31.66 -19.19 17.26
N VAL A 58 -30.56 -18.46 17.01
CA VAL A 58 -30.54 -16.98 16.99
C VAL A 58 -30.34 -16.48 15.56
N GLY A 59 -31.28 -15.68 15.05
CA GLY A 59 -31.20 -15.10 13.71
C GLY A 59 -29.90 -14.31 13.52
N GLY A 60 -29.02 -14.78 12.63
CA GLY A 60 -27.63 -14.32 12.47
C GLY A 60 -27.46 -12.82 12.18
N TYR A 61 -28.49 -12.15 11.67
CA TYR A 61 -28.43 -10.72 11.36
C TYR A 61 -28.42 -9.80 12.60
N ASN A 62 -29.03 -10.22 13.72
CA ASN A 62 -29.12 -9.38 14.92
C ASN A 62 -27.89 -9.47 15.84
N SER A 63 -27.14 -10.58 15.80
CA SER A 63 -25.83 -10.70 16.48
C SER A 63 -24.74 -9.88 15.78
N ILE A 64 -24.87 -9.66 14.46
CA ILE A 64 -23.95 -8.82 13.67
C ILE A 64 -24.06 -7.32 14.03
N ASN A 65 -25.19 -6.83 14.53
CA ASN A 65 -25.33 -5.40 14.79
C ASN A 65 -24.70 -4.91 16.11
N TYR A 66 -24.54 -5.77 17.13
CA TYR A 66 -24.03 -5.35 18.45
C TYR A 66 -22.52 -5.57 18.65
N ALA A 67 -21.90 -6.51 17.93
CA ALA A 67 -20.47 -6.81 18.07
C ALA A 67 -19.54 -6.02 17.13
N PHE A 68 -20.07 -5.45 16.05
CA PHE A 68 -19.27 -4.97 14.91
C PHE A 68 -18.96 -3.47 14.91
N THR A 69 -19.67 -2.66 15.69
CA THR A 69 -19.53 -1.19 15.70
C THR A 69 -18.13 -0.67 16.07
N PRO A 70 -17.44 -1.18 17.12
CA PRO A 70 -16.16 -0.59 17.54
C PRO A 70 -14.97 -0.94 16.63
N ARG A 71 -14.99 -2.07 15.90
CA ARG A 71 -13.89 -2.47 15.01
C ARG A 71 -13.90 -1.76 13.67
N ILE A 72 -15.08 -1.49 13.12
CA ILE A 72 -15.23 -0.73 11.87
C ILE A 72 -14.69 0.69 12.04
N GLU A 73 -14.99 1.31 13.19
CA GLU A 73 -14.44 2.63 13.51
C GLU A 73 -12.92 2.59 13.54
N ASN A 74 -12.31 1.52 14.06
CA ASN A 74 -10.86 1.36 14.09
C ASN A 74 -10.26 1.22 12.67
N THR A 75 -10.81 0.35 11.80
CA THR A 75 -10.34 0.21 10.41
C THR A 75 -10.51 1.50 9.61
N LYS A 76 -11.64 2.19 9.77
CA LYS A 76 -11.91 3.48 9.12
C LYS A 76 -10.94 4.57 9.60
N GLN A 77 -10.66 4.63 10.90
CA GLN A 77 -9.67 5.54 11.47
C GLN A 77 -8.27 5.23 10.94
N LEU A 78 -7.91 3.95 10.83
CA LEU A 78 -6.62 3.51 10.33
C LEU A 78 -6.38 3.91 8.88
N ILE A 79 -7.35 3.69 7.99
CA ILE A 79 -7.27 4.12 6.58
C ILE A 79 -7.15 5.64 6.49
N LYS A 80 -7.93 6.40 7.27
CA LYS A 80 -7.81 7.86 7.33
C LYS A 80 -6.43 8.31 7.79
N GLN A 81 -5.84 7.63 8.76
CA GLN A 81 -4.46 7.90 9.20
C GLN A 81 -3.46 7.63 8.07
N TYR A 82 -3.57 6.52 7.34
CA TYR A 82 -2.70 6.24 6.19
C TYR A 82 -2.81 7.32 5.11
N ARG A 83 -4.02 7.74 4.74
CA ARG A 83 -4.22 8.83 3.78
C ARG A 83 -3.65 10.17 4.28
N THR A 84 -3.72 10.43 5.59
CA THR A 84 -3.08 11.61 6.20
C THR A 84 -1.56 11.53 6.13
N VAL A 85 -0.98 10.35 6.38
CA VAL A 85 0.47 10.13 6.24
C VAL A 85 0.90 10.33 4.80
N ALA A 86 0.18 9.74 3.84
CA ALA A 86 0.44 9.86 2.41
C ALA A 86 0.28 11.30 1.87
N SER A 87 -0.43 12.18 2.58
CA SER A 87 -0.56 13.59 2.19
C SER A 87 0.64 14.46 2.55
N ASN A 88 1.58 13.96 3.37
CA ASN A 88 2.82 14.68 3.66
C ASN A 88 3.82 14.46 2.52
N HIS A 89 4.56 15.51 2.16
CA HIS A 89 5.45 15.54 0.98
C HIS A 89 6.49 14.41 1.00
N GLU A 90 7.23 14.25 2.10
CA GLU A 90 8.31 13.26 2.23
C GLU A 90 7.78 11.82 2.13
N ALA A 91 6.53 11.61 2.55
CA ALA A 91 5.88 10.32 2.44
C ALA A 91 5.31 10.08 1.03
N ASP A 92 4.75 11.10 0.38
CA ASP A 92 4.22 10.99 -0.98
C ASP A 92 5.33 10.67 -1.98
N ASP A 93 6.48 11.35 -1.89
CA ASP A 93 7.66 11.08 -2.73
C ASP A 93 8.09 9.61 -2.62
N ALA A 94 8.24 9.12 -1.39
CA ALA A 94 8.64 7.74 -1.13
C ALA A 94 7.57 6.72 -1.58
N ILE A 95 6.28 7.06 -1.50
CA ILE A 95 5.19 6.22 -2.03
C ILE A 95 5.25 6.20 -3.56
N GLN A 96 5.48 7.35 -4.19
CA GLN A 96 5.54 7.48 -5.64
C GLN A 96 6.67 6.63 -6.23
N GLU A 97 7.86 6.67 -5.63
CA GLU A 97 9.00 5.81 -5.99
C GLU A 97 8.65 4.31 -5.95
N VAL A 98 7.87 3.86 -4.95
CA VAL A 98 7.42 2.46 -4.86
C VAL A 98 6.40 2.15 -5.96
N VAL A 99 5.53 3.10 -6.30
CA VAL A 99 4.48 2.92 -7.31
C VAL A 99 5.09 2.88 -8.71
N ASP A 100 6.03 3.76 -9.01
CA ASP A 100 6.67 3.88 -10.33
C ASP A 100 7.52 2.65 -10.64
N ASP A 101 8.24 2.10 -9.65
CA ASP A 101 8.95 0.82 -9.79
C ASP A 101 8.00 -0.38 -9.89
N ALA A 102 6.83 -0.32 -9.24
CA ALA A 102 5.89 -1.43 -9.22
C ALA A 102 5.06 -1.54 -10.50
N ILE A 103 4.74 -0.41 -11.14
CA ILE A 103 4.00 -0.38 -12.40
C ILE A 103 4.73 0.55 -13.36
N VAL A 104 5.54 -0.06 -14.22
CA VAL A 104 6.30 0.64 -15.24
C VAL A 104 5.48 0.73 -16.53
N HIS A 105 5.37 1.95 -17.06
CA HIS A 105 4.74 2.22 -18.35
C HIS A 105 5.81 2.57 -19.37
N GLU A 106 6.08 1.67 -20.32
CA GLU A 106 6.98 1.93 -21.44
C GLU A 106 6.23 2.08 -22.76
N SER A 107 6.82 2.83 -23.70
CA SER A 107 6.22 3.03 -25.01
C SER A 107 6.34 1.76 -25.85
N GLY A 108 5.21 1.23 -26.31
CA GLY A 108 5.17 0.06 -27.20
C GLY A 108 5.33 -1.30 -26.51
N GLN A 109 5.44 -1.34 -25.19
CA GLN A 109 5.43 -2.57 -24.39
C GLN A 109 4.14 -2.68 -23.57
N GLU A 110 3.71 -3.91 -23.31
CA GLU A 110 2.59 -4.21 -22.42
C GLU A 110 3.04 -4.03 -20.96
N THR A 111 2.15 -3.50 -20.11
CA THR A 111 2.48 -3.25 -18.69
C THR A 111 2.54 -4.52 -17.85
N ILE A 112 1.69 -5.50 -18.19
CA ILE A 112 1.61 -6.80 -17.51
C ILE A 112 1.34 -7.88 -18.55
N ALA A 113 2.14 -8.93 -18.53
CA ALA A 113 1.95 -10.13 -19.31
C ALA A 113 1.55 -11.32 -18.42
N LEU A 114 0.89 -12.30 -19.04
CA LEU A 114 0.51 -13.53 -18.37
C LEU A 114 1.44 -14.67 -18.81
N ASP A 115 2.19 -15.22 -17.85
CA ASP A 115 3.00 -16.41 -18.06
C ASP A 115 2.20 -17.67 -17.69
N LEU A 116 2.12 -18.57 -18.67
CA LEU A 116 1.36 -19.82 -18.65
C LEU A 116 2.23 -21.04 -18.95
N GLU A 117 3.56 -20.91 -18.95
CA GLU A 117 4.47 -22.01 -19.31
C GLU A 117 4.32 -23.23 -18.38
N ASP A 118 4.18 -22.99 -17.07
CA ASP A 118 4.04 -24.03 -16.05
C ASP A 118 2.63 -24.68 -15.99
N THR A 119 1.70 -24.28 -16.86
CA THR A 119 0.30 -24.72 -16.81
C THR A 119 0.00 -25.92 -17.71
N ASP A 120 -0.92 -26.78 -17.26
CA ASP A 120 -1.34 -28.00 -17.98
C ASP A 120 -2.33 -27.71 -19.14
N PHE A 121 -2.52 -26.44 -19.52
CA PHE A 121 -3.52 -26.04 -20.52
C PHE A 121 -3.04 -26.28 -21.95
N SER A 122 -3.98 -26.57 -22.86
CA SER A 122 -3.70 -26.62 -24.30
C SER A 122 -3.43 -25.22 -24.86
N GLU A 123 -2.67 -25.11 -25.95
CA GLU A 123 -2.34 -23.81 -26.56
C GLU A 123 -3.57 -22.97 -26.95
N SER A 124 -4.66 -23.61 -27.38
CA SER A 124 -5.93 -22.93 -27.67
C SER A 124 -6.53 -22.28 -26.41
N ILE A 125 -6.49 -23.00 -25.27
CA ILE A 125 -6.95 -22.47 -23.99
C ILE A 125 -6.02 -21.36 -23.51
N LYS A 126 -4.70 -21.51 -23.65
CA LYS A 126 -3.74 -20.46 -23.29
C LYS A 126 -3.99 -19.17 -24.05
N GLN A 127 -4.27 -19.25 -25.36
CA GLN A 127 -4.63 -18.07 -26.15
C GLN A 127 -5.94 -17.45 -25.67
N ALA A 128 -6.98 -18.26 -25.42
CA ALA A 128 -8.24 -17.76 -24.88
C ALA A 128 -8.05 -17.07 -23.50
N ILE A 129 -7.17 -17.59 -22.64
CA ILE A 129 -6.85 -16.95 -21.36
C ILE A 129 -6.15 -15.60 -21.59
N ARG A 130 -5.21 -15.50 -22.54
CA ARG A 130 -4.53 -14.23 -22.88
C ARG A 130 -5.50 -13.18 -23.41
N ASP A 131 -6.41 -13.58 -24.30
CA ASP A 131 -7.45 -12.69 -24.85
C ASP A 131 -8.41 -12.20 -23.74
N GLU A 132 -8.80 -13.08 -22.81
CA GLU A 132 -9.62 -12.71 -21.66
C GLU A 132 -8.88 -11.82 -20.66
N PHE A 133 -7.57 -12.03 -20.49
CA PHE A 133 -6.74 -11.20 -19.63
C PHE A 133 -6.63 -9.77 -20.19
N ALA A 134 -6.44 -9.59 -21.50
CA ALA A 134 -6.47 -8.28 -22.15
C ALA A 134 -7.80 -7.56 -21.92
N ASN A 135 -8.93 -8.27 -22.06
CA ASN A 135 -10.26 -7.72 -21.75
C ASN A 135 -10.37 -7.26 -20.29
N ILE A 136 -9.75 -7.97 -19.33
CA ILE A 136 -9.79 -7.58 -17.92
C ILE A 136 -8.92 -6.35 -17.64
N LEU A 137 -7.76 -6.23 -18.29
CA LEU A 137 -6.95 -5.02 -18.21
C LEU A 137 -7.72 -3.80 -18.73
N ASP A 138 -8.51 -3.97 -19.79
CA ASP A 138 -9.40 -2.94 -20.32
C ASP A 138 -10.52 -2.58 -19.34
N LEU A 139 -11.14 -3.57 -18.67
CA LEU A 139 -12.17 -3.33 -17.65
C LEU A 139 -11.66 -2.52 -16.46
N TYR A 140 -10.38 -2.67 -16.13
CA TYR A 140 -9.70 -1.88 -15.10
C TYR A 140 -9.16 -0.54 -15.61
N GLU A 141 -9.22 -0.28 -16.92
CA GLU A 141 -8.50 0.81 -17.60
C GLU A 141 -7.01 0.84 -17.18
N PHE A 142 -6.41 -0.34 -17.03
CA PHE A 142 -5.15 -0.52 -16.30
C PHE A 142 -3.97 0.23 -16.94
N TYR A 143 -3.98 0.39 -18.26
CA TYR A 143 -2.94 1.16 -18.95
C TYR A 143 -2.87 2.63 -18.48
N LYS A 144 -3.98 3.23 -18.04
CA LYS A 144 -4.04 4.63 -17.58
C LYS A 144 -4.08 4.73 -16.06
N GLU A 145 -4.92 3.92 -15.42
CA GLU A 145 -5.20 4.01 -13.98
C GLU A 145 -4.43 2.97 -13.16
N GLY A 146 -3.60 2.11 -13.78
CA GLY A 146 -2.89 1.04 -13.09
C GLY A 146 -2.04 1.53 -11.92
N SER A 147 -1.21 2.54 -12.16
CA SER A 147 -0.39 3.19 -11.12
C SER A 147 -1.24 3.76 -9.98
N ASN A 148 -2.36 4.41 -10.29
CA ASN A 148 -3.31 4.96 -9.31
C ASN A 148 -3.99 3.86 -8.49
N LEU A 149 -4.40 2.75 -9.12
CA LEU A 149 -5.01 1.60 -8.45
C LEU A 149 -4.01 0.95 -7.48
N PHE A 150 -2.76 0.80 -7.89
CA PHE A 150 -1.70 0.28 -7.03
C PHE A 150 -1.36 1.24 -5.90
N LYS A 151 -1.26 2.55 -6.16
CA LYS A 151 -1.07 3.59 -5.13
C LYS A 151 -2.18 3.52 -4.07
N ARG A 152 -3.44 3.40 -4.49
CA ARG A 152 -4.58 3.25 -3.58
C ARG A 152 -4.48 1.97 -2.76
N TRP A 153 -4.17 0.82 -3.38
CA TRP A 153 -3.98 -0.44 -2.67
C TRP A 153 -2.84 -0.38 -1.65
N TYR A 154 -1.72 0.23 -2.02
CA TYR A 154 -0.54 0.35 -1.16
C TYR A 154 -0.80 1.26 0.06
N VAL A 155 -1.44 2.42 -0.17
CA VAL A 155 -1.78 3.40 0.89
C VAL A 155 -2.91 2.88 1.79
N ASP A 156 -4.02 2.43 1.23
CA ASP A 156 -5.19 1.99 2.00
C ASP A 156 -5.01 0.59 2.59
N SER A 157 -3.93 -0.13 2.23
CA SER A 157 -3.59 -1.54 2.55
C SER A 157 -4.44 -2.61 1.89
N ARG A 158 -5.53 -2.21 1.24
CA ARG A 158 -6.55 -3.09 0.67
C ARG A 158 -7.28 -2.40 -0.47
N ILE A 159 -7.78 -3.19 -1.40
CA ILE A 159 -8.60 -2.73 -2.52
C ILE A 159 -9.74 -3.71 -2.78
N TYR A 160 -10.89 -3.20 -3.17
CA TYR A 160 -12.11 -3.98 -3.41
C TYR A 160 -12.78 -3.54 -4.71
N PHE A 161 -13.20 -4.50 -5.54
CA PHE A 161 -13.99 -4.25 -6.73
C PHE A 161 -15.24 -5.10 -6.74
N GLU A 162 -16.38 -4.50 -7.05
CA GLU A 162 -17.63 -5.19 -7.31
C GLU A 162 -17.63 -5.76 -8.73
N LYS A 163 -17.93 -7.05 -8.86
CA LYS A 163 -18.14 -7.69 -10.17
C LYS A 163 -19.57 -7.45 -10.62
N ILE A 164 -19.74 -6.60 -11.61
CA ILE A 164 -21.04 -6.35 -12.22
C ILE A 164 -21.16 -7.20 -13.48
N LEU A 165 -22.15 -8.09 -13.51
CA LEU A 165 -22.37 -9.02 -14.62
C LEU A 165 -23.24 -8.41 -15.71
N HIS A 166 -23.04 -8.86 -16.95
CA HIS A 166 -24.02 -8.65 -18.00
C HIS A 166 -25.30 -9.47 -17.74
N GLU A 167 -26.44 -8.99 -18.25
CA GLU A 167 -27.70 -9.75 -18.27
C GLU A 167 -27.51 -11.12 -18.95
N ASN A 168 -26.73 -11.12 -20.04
CA ASN A 168 -26.26 -12.33 -20.69
C ASN A 168 -24.98 -12.83 -20.02
N LYS A 169 -25.12 -13.82 -19.14
CA LYS A 169 -24.04 -14.42 -18.34
C LYS A 169 -22.85 -14.91 -19.17
N ASN A 170 -23.10 -15.41 -20.38
CA ASN A 170 -22.05 -15.90 -21.27
C ASN A 170 -21.12 -14.79 -21.79
N LYS A 171 -21.51 -13.51 -21.69
CA LYS A 171 -20.66 -12.38 -22.07
C LYS A 171 -19.66 -12.01 -20.96
N GLY A 172 -19.81 -12.56 -19.76
CA GLY A 172 -18.91 -12.34 -18.62
C GLY A 172 -19.23 -11.06 -17.83
N ILE A 173 -18.19 -10.54 -17.17
CA ILE A 173 -18.23 -9.31 -16.38
C ILE A 173 -18.36 -8.09 -17.31
N LYS A 174 -19.26 -7.17 -16.95
CA LYS A 174 -19.50 -5.91 -17.65
C LYS A 174 -18.56 -4.80 -17.18
N GLU A 175 -18.44 -4.65 -15.86
CA GLU A 175 -17.61 -3.61 -15.24
C GLU A 175 -17.11 -4.08 -13.88
N LEU A 176 -15.91 -3.62 -13.51
CA LEU A 176 -15.33 -3.82 -12.20
C LEU A 176 -15.35 -2.49 -11.47
N ARG A 177 -16.27 -2.35 -10.51
CA ARG A 177 -16.49 -1.07 -9.83
C ARG A 177 -15.69 -1.00 -8.55
N LEU A 178 -14.80 -0.02 -8.44
CA LEU A 178 -14.05 0.22 -7.22
C LEU A 178 -14.98 0.59 -6.05
N ILE A 179 -14.79 -0.06 -4.90
CA ILE A 179 -15.52 0.26 -3.67
C ILE A 179 -14.59 0.95 -2.65
N ASP A 180 -15.14 1.96 -2.00
CA ASP A 180 -14.74 2.50 -0.68
C ASP A 180 -14.17 1.47 0.32
N PRO A 181 -12.85 1.27 0.55
CA PRO A 181 -12.42 0.28 1.56
C PRO A 181 -12.89 0.61 2.98
N THR A 182 -13.30 1.86 3.26
CA THR A 182 -13.90 2.24 4.54
C THR A 182 -15.35 1.78 4.73
N LYS A 183 -16.00 1.27 3.67
CA LYS A 183 -17.41 0.89 3.65
C LYS A 183 -17.64 -0.62 3.63
N LEU A 184 -16.59 -1.41 3.40
CA LEU A 184 -16.65 -2.87 3.36
C LEU A 184 -15.99 -3.47 4.58
N GLU A 185 -16.61 -4.53 5.09
CA GLU A 185 -16.00 -5.41 6.08
C GLU A 185 -16.01 -6.84 5.56
N PHE A 186 -14.90 -7.55 5.77
CA PHE A 186 -14.81 -8.96 5.47
C PHE A 186 -15.10 -9.78 6.72
N VAL A 187 -16.06 -10.69 6.64
CA VAL A 187 -16.59 -11.42 7.79
C VAL A 187 -16.56 -12.91 7.52
N ARG A 188 -16.17 -13.68 8.54
CA ARG A 188 -16.18 -15.14 8.54
C ARG A 188 -17.12 -15.63 9.64
N GLU A 189 -18.18 -16.32 9.22
CA GLU A 189 -19.10 -17.03 10.11
C GLU A 189 -18.58 -18.45 10.35
N ILE A 190 -18.33 -18.82 11.60
CA ILE A 190 -17.90 -20.17 11.98
C ILE A 190 -19.12 -20.96 12.45
N ASN A 191 -19.37 -22.08 11.77
CA ASN A 191 -20.44 -23.01 12.10
C ASN A 191 -19.91 -24.12 13.02
N LYS A 192 -20.28 -24.07 14.31
CA LYS A 192 -19.93 -25.12 15.28
C LYS A 192 -21.13 -25.99 15.59
N LYS A 193 -20.91 -27.30 15.69
CA LYS A 193 -21.88 -28.27 16.25
C LYS A 193 -21.29 -28.85 17.52
N SER A 194 -22.08 -28.93 18.58
CA SER A 194 -21.64 -29.57 19.82
C SER A 194 -21.84 -31.08 19.71
N ILE A 195 -20.74 -31.84 19.72
CA ILE A 195 -20.75 -33.30 19.71
C ILE A 195 -20.15 -33.76 21.04
N HIS A 196 -20.93 -34.49 21.84
CA HIS A 196 -20.49 -35.00 23.15
C HIS A 196 -19.87 -33.93 24.08
N ASN A 197 -20.50 -32.75 24.17
CA ASN A 197 -20.06 -31.63 25.02
C ASN A 197 -18.71 -31.00 24.59
N VAL A 198 -18.26 -31.28 23.37
CA VAL A 198 -17.12 -30.64 22.72
C VAL A 198 -17.61 -29.93 21.47
N ASP A 199 -17.30 -28.63 21.35
CA ASP A 199 -17.68 -27.85 20.19
C ASP A 199 -16.72 -28.17 19.03
N VAL A 200 -17.29 -28.71 17.96
CA VAL A 200 -16.55 -29.11 16.77
C VAL A 200 -16.91 -28.16 15.62
N VAL A 201 -15.89 -27.64 14.94
CA VAL A 201 -16.07 -26.77 13.77
C VAL A 201 -16.45 -27.65 12.58
N THR A 202 -17.60 -27.36 11.98
CA THR A 202 -18.12 -28.09 10.80
C THR A 202 -17.81 -27.38 9.49
N GLY A 203 -17.54 -26.08 9.55
CA GLY A 203 -17.22 -25.28 8.39
C GLY A 203 -17.27 -23.79 8.72
N TYR A 204 -16.95 -22.98 7.72
CA TYR A 204 -17.05 -21.54 7.81
C TYR A 204 -17.65 -20.98 6.53
N ARG A 205 -18.35 -19.85 6.64
CA ARG A 205 -18.86 -19.08 5.51
C ARG A 205 -18.22 -17.71 5.52
N GLU A 206 -17.69 -17.29 4.39
CA GLU A 206 -17.09 -15.97 4.22
C GLU A 206 -17.98 -15.08 3.35
N PHE A 207 -18.21 -13.86 3.80
CA PHE A 207 -18.98 -12.86 3.07
C PHE A 207 -18.52 -11.46 3.44
N PHE A 208 -18.90 -10.48 2.62
CA PHE A 208 -18.66 -9.08 2.87
C PHE A 208 -19.92 -8.41 3.41
N VAL A 209 -19.75 -7.42 4.28
CA VAL A 209 -20.82 -6.54 4.72
C VAL A 209 -20.53 -5.15 4.18
N TYR A 210 -21.37 -4.67 3.27
CA TYR A 210 -21.31 -3.31 2.76
C TYR A 210 -22.18 -2.39 3.61
N ASN A 211 -21.59 -1.31 4.12
CA ASN A 211 -22.30 -0.28 4.85
C ASN A 211 -22.45 0.98 3.98
N ASN A 212 -23.68 1.30 3.60
CA ASN A 212 -24.01 2.47 2.81
C ASN A 212 -24.21 3.74 3.66
N SER A 213 -23.88 3.72 4.96
CA SER A 213 -24.03 4.92 5.80
C SER A 213 -22.99 5.99 5.42
N ASN A 214 -23.38 6.86 4.50
CA ASN A 214 -22.73 8.16 4.25
C ASN A 214 -23.11 9.21 5.30
N ALA A 215 -23.75 8.80 6.40
CA ALA A 215 -24.12 9.70 7.49
C ALA A 215 -22.84 10.25 8.15
N LEU A 216 -22.36 11.37 7.60
CA LEU A 216 -21.58 12.37 8.30
C LEU A 216 -22.10 12.49 9.72
N ASP A 217 -21.33 12.02 10.70
CA ASP A 217 -21.19 12.57 12.06
C ASP A 217 -22.43 13.20 12.74
N MET A 218 -23.64 12.76 12.43
CA MET A 218 -24.87 13.25 13.03
C MET A 218 -25.11 12.42 14.29
N ARG A 219 -24.36 12.77 15.34
CA ARG A 219 -24.52 12.26 16.72
C ARG A 219 -25.94 12.42 17.31
N TRP A 220 -26.87 13.04 16.58
CA TRP A 220 -28.26 13.26 16.97
C TRP A 220 -29.29 12.49 16.11
N ALA A 221 -28.88 11.82 15.03
CA ALA A 221 -29.80 11.12 14.11
C ALA A 221 -29.77 9.60 14.30
N SER A 222 -30.16 9.12 15.49
CA SER A 222 -30.25 7.69 15.82
C SER A 222 -31.48 6.96 15.24
N TYR A 223 -32.27 7.61 14.38
CA TYR A 223 -33.58 7.11 13.92
C TYR A 223 -33.68 6.81 12.41
N ILE A 224 -32.59 6.87 11.65
CA ILE A 224 -32.61 6.51 10.23
C ILE A 224 -32.25 5.02 10.08
N SER A 225 -33.31 4.21 10.00
CA SER A 225 -33.43 2.85 9.44
C SER A 225 -32.21 1.92 9.46
N SER A 226 -32.35 0.76 10.11
CA SER A 226 -31.41 -0.37 10.08
C SER A 226 -31.25 -1.07 8.71
N SER A 227 -31.52 -0.36 7.61
CA SER A 227 -31.54 -0.83 6.22
C SER A 227 -30.26 -0.49 5.45
N GLY A 228 -29.20 -0.06 6.13
CA GLY A 228 -27.96 0.42 5.48
C GLY A 228 -26.86 -0.63 5.27
N ARG A 229 -27.01 -1.83 5.82
CA ARG A 229 -26.04 -2.93 5.70
C ARG A 229 -26.53 -4.00 4.74
N ILE A 230 -25.70 -4.38 3.78
CA ILE A 230 -26.00 -5.40 2.78
C ILE A 230 -24.93 -6.48 2.87
N GLU A 231 -25.36 -7.73 2.99
CA GLU A 231 -24.47 -8.89 2.90
C GLU A 231 -24.20 -9.20 1.42
N ILE A 232 -22.92 -9.29 1.06
CA ILE A 232 -22.44 -9.55 -0.29
C ILE A 232 -21.65 -10.86 -0.27
N PRO A 233 -21.96 -11.84 -1.12
CA PRO A 233 -21.18 -13.07 -1.24
C PRO A 233 -19.72 -12.78 -1.60
N LYS A 234 -18.79 -13.56 -1.04
CA LYS A 234 -17.34 -13.42 -1.32
C LYS A 234 -17.04 -13.39 -2.83
N GLU A 235 -17.68 -14.25 -3.60
CA GLU A 235 -17.43 -14.41 -5.04
C GLU A 235 -17.79 -13.17 -5.88
N ALA A 236 -18.65 -12.28 -5.36
CA ALA A 236 -19.08 -11.07 -6.05
C ALA A 236 -18.05 -9.93 -5.95
N ILE A 237 -17.05 -10.05 -5.07
CA ILE A 237 -16.06 -9.01 -4.82
C ILE A 237 -14.67 -9.54 -5.14
N VAL A 238 -13.95 -8.83 -6.02
CA VAL A 238 -12.50 -8.98 -6.16
C VAL A 238 -11.84 -8.19 -5.05
N TYR A 239 -10.88 -8.79 -4.35
CA TYR A 239 -10.12 -8.07 -3.32
C TYR A 239 -8.66 -8.49 -3.27
N SER A 240 -7.83 -7.56 -2.82
CA SER A 240 -6.45 -7.81 -2.44
C SER A 240 -6.12 -6.98 -1.21
N HIS A 241 -5.23 -7.51 -0.36
CA HIS A 241 -4.75 -6.84 0.84
C HIS A 241 -3.23 -7.04 1.00
N SER A 242 -2.61 -6.22 1.83
CA SER A 242 -1.16 -6.19 2.10
C SER A 242 -0.57 -7.50 2.66
N GLY A 243 -1.41 -8.39 3.20
CA GLY A 243 -0.97 -9.58 3.94
C GLY A 243 -0.27 -9.27 5.28
N LEU A 244 -0.32 -8.03 5.76
CA LEU A 244 0.24 -7.65 7.05
C LEU A 244 -0.87 -7.65 8.11
N THR A 245 -0.61 -8.29 9.24
CA THR A 245 -1.50 -8.29 10.40
C THR A 245 -0.87 -7.52 11.56
N ASP A 246 -1.73 -6.96 12.40
CA ASP A 246 -1.34 -6.40 13.69
C ASP A 246 -0.88 -7.50 14.66
N VAL A 247 -0.34 -7.12 15.83
CA VAL A 247 0.15 -8.03 16.89
C VAL A 247 -0.90 -9.06 17.30
N ASP A 248 -2.18 -8.67 17.29
CA ASP A 248 -3.31 -9.54 17.64
C ASP A 248 -3.67 -10.56 16.53
N GLY A 249 -3.09 -10.42 15.32
CA GLY A 249 -3.35 -11.29 14.17
C GLY A 249 -4.72 -11.09 13.50
N LYS A 250 -5.62 -10.30 14.09
CA LYS A 250 -7.02 -10.15 13.64
C LYS A 250 -7.28 -8.96 12.73
N THR A 251 -6.40 -7.95 12.76
CA THR A 251 -6.58 -6.70 12.01
C THR A 251 -5.53 -6.60 10.92
N ILE A 252 -5.95 -6.35 9.68
CA ILE A 252 -5.03 -6.08 8.57
C ILE A 252 -4.49 -4.66 8.69
N ILE A 253 -3.17 -4.52 8.62
CA ILE A 253 -2.45 -3.24 8.62
C ILE A 253 -1.81 -2.96 7.27
N GLY A 254 -1.49 -1.69 6.99
CA GLY A 254 -0.83 -1.27 5.75
C GLY A 254 0.69 -1.23 5.83
N TYR A 255 1.34 -1.10 4.68
CA TYR A 255 2.78 -0.86 4.63
C TYR A 255 3.15 0.48 5.30
N LEU A 256 2.30 1.50 5.15
CA LEU A 256 2.43 2.81 5.79
C LEU A 256 2.29 2.78 7.32
N HIS A 257 1.84 1.68 7.92
CA HIS A 257 1.64 1.60 9.37
C HIS A 257 2.90 1.90 10.17
N ARG A 258 4.06 1.48 9.65
CA ARG A 258 5.36 1.73 10.26
C ARG A 258 5.79 3.20 10.17
N ALA A 259 5.27 3.92 9.18
CA ALA A 259 5.59 5.33 8.91
C ALA A 259 4.71 6.32 9.69
N ILE A 260 3.56 5.91 10.22
CA ILE A 260 2.65 6.79 10.98
C ILE A 260 3.40 7.55 12.08
N LYS A 261 4.13 6.83 12.93
CA LYS A 261 4.84 7.44 14.06
C LYS A 261 5.97 8.39 13.62
N PRO A 262 6.95 7.97 12.78
CA PRO A 262 8.03 8.86 12.38
C PRO A 262 7.56 10.08 11.59
N VAL A 263 6.55 9.95 10.71
CA VAL A 263 6.02 11.09 9.94
C VAL A 263 5.33 12.11 10.85
N ASN A 264 4.52 11.66 11.81
CA ASN A 264 3.90 12.57 12.78
C ASN A 264 4.95 13.26 13.66
N GLN A 265 6.02 12.55 14.04
CA GLN A 265 7.12 13.13 14.81
C GLN A 265 7.91 14.16 14.01
N LEU A 266 8.20 13.88 12.73
CA LEU A 266 8.87 14.80 11.83
C LEU A 266 8.07 16.10 11.70
N LYS A 267 6.78 16.00 11.36
CA LYS A 267 5.87 17.14 11.28
C LYS A 267 5.82 17.96 12.57
N MET A 268 5.74 17.30 13.72
CA MET A 268 5.75 17.99 15.02
C MET A 268 7.07 18.73 15.28
N LEU A 269 8.21 18.18 14.87
CA LEU A 269 9.51 18.86 15.02
C LEU A 269 9.67 20.02 14.05
N GLU A 270 9.23 19.87 12.80
CA GLU A 270 9.23 20.95 11.81
C GLU A 270 8.37 22.13 12.28
N ASP A 271 7.14 21.86 12.72
CA ASP A 271 6.27 22.87 13.30
C ASP A 271 6.89 23.51 14.54
N SER A 272 7.51 22.69 15.42
CA SER A 272 8.17 23.19 16.63
C SER A 272 9.39 24.05 16.32
N LEU A 273 10.17 23.71 15.28
CA LEU A 273 11.31 24.51 14.83
C LEU A 273 10.83 25.86 14.31
N VAL A 274 9.78 25.87 13.48
CA VAL A 274 9.17 27.10 12.97
C VAL A 274 8.65 27.94 14.12
N ILE A 275 7.91 27.35 15.06
CA ILE A 275 7.41 28.05 16.25
C ILE A 275 8.57 28.56 17.12
N TYR A 276 9.62 27.77 17.35
CA TYR A 276 10.78 28.19 18.12
C TYR A 276 11.47 29.40 17.47
N ARG A 277 11.70 29.34 16.16
CA ARG A 277 12.29 30.43 15.38
C ARG A 277 11.40 31.67 15.40
N ILE A 278 10.09 31.54 15.21
CA ILE A 278 9.15 32.67 15.24
C ILE A 278 8.99 33.25 16.65
N ALA A 279 8.85 32.42 17.68
CA ALA A 279 8.59 32.85 19.05
C ALA A 279 9.82 33.45 19.73
N ARG A 280 11.02 33.05 19.31
CA ARG A 280 12.29 33.59 19.82
C ARG A 280 12.99 34.57 18.87
N ALA A 281 12.49 34.74 17.64
CA ALA A 281 12.92 35.83 16.75
C ALA A 281 12.70 37.22 17.36
N PRO A 282 11.53 37.54 17.97
CA PRO A 282 11.39 38.80 18.67
C PRO A 282 12.10 38.74 20.02
N GLU A 283 12.77 39.84 20.36
CA GLU A 283 13.31 40.04 21.70
C GLU A 283 12.19 39.96 22.73
N ARG A 284 12.33 39.09 23.73
CA ARG A 284 11.35 39.03 24.81
C ARG A 284 11.62 40.21 25.75
N ARG A 285 10.60 41.03 26.00
CA ARG A 285 10.71 42.25 26.82
C ARG A 285 9.90 42.10 28.10
N VAL A 286 10.49 42.52 29.21
CA VAL A 286 9.83 42.64 30.52
C VAL A 286 9.62 44.12 30.79
N PHE A 287 8.37 44.52 30.95
CA PHE A 287 7.97 45.89 31.23
C PHE A 287 7.80 46.06 32.73
N TYR A 288 8.68 46.86 33.36
CA TYR A 288 8.51 47.29 34.74
C TYR A 288 7.67 48.57 34.75
N VAL A 289 6.50 48.55 35.40
CA VAL A 289 5.60 49.71 35.52
C VAL A 289 5.51 50.11 36.98
N ASP A 290 5.89 51.35 37.27
CA ASP A 290 5.76 51.91 38.62
C ASP A 290 4.34 52.45 38.86
N THR A 291 3.66 51.91 39.86
CA THR A 291 2.30 52.32 40.26
C THR A 291 2.31 53.36 41.38
N GLY A 292 3.48 53.79 41.86
CA GLY A 292 3.63 54.78 42.93
C GLY A 292 2.93 54.35 44.22
N ASN A 293 2.30 55.30 44.93
CA ASN A 293 1.60 55.05 46.20
C ASN A 293 0.08 54.81 45.99
N LEU A 294 -0.32 54.16 44.90
CA LEU A 294 -1.72 53.81 44.66
C LEU A 294 -2.11 52.58 45.50
N PRO A 295 -3.35 52.48 46.00
CA PRO A 295 -3.85 51.24 46.60
C PRO A 295 -3.83 50.08 45.60
N ASP A 296 -3.49 48.87 46.04
CA ASP A 296 -3.26 47.67 45.20
C ASP A 296 -4.34 47.43 44.13
N LYS A 297 -5.61 47.67 44.45
CA LYS A 297 -6.71 47.52 43.50
C LYS A 297 -6.61 48.49 42.30
N ARG A 298 -6.26 49.75 42.55
CA ARG A 298 -6.08 50.77 41.50
C ARG A 298 -4.75 50.59 40.77
N ALA A 299 -3.70 50.20 41.48
CA ALA A 299 -2.40 49.86 40.89
C ALA A 299 -2.53 48.74 39.86
N ASN A 300 -3.22 47.65 40.21
CA ASN A 300 -3.50 46.53 39.28
C ASN A 300 -4.34 46.96 38.08
N GLN A 301 -5.28 47.89 38.26
CA GLN A 301 -6.09 48.41 37.15
C GLN A 301 -5.24 49.20 36.15
N GLN A 302 -4.33 50.05 36.63
CA GLN A 302 -3.41 50.80 35.78
C GLN A 302 -2.45 49.87 35.02
N VAL A 303 -1.87 48.87 35.69
CA VAL A 303 -1.00 47.88 35.03
C VAL A 303 -1.77 47.09 33.97
N ARG A 304 -3.03 46.70 34.24
CA ARG A 304 -3.88 46.01 33.25
C ARG A 304 -4.20 46.88 32.05
N GLN A 305 -4.39 48.18 32.23
CA GLN A 305 -4.62 49.11 31.14
C GLN A 305 -3.38 49.19 30.23
N VAL A 306 -2.21 49.45 30.81
CA VAL A 306 -0.93 49.48 30.08
C VAL A 306 -0.65 48.13 29.41
N MET A 307 -0.91 47.01 30.08
CA MET A 307 -0.76 45.67 29.51
C MET A 307 -1.66 45.46 28.29
N ASN A 308 -2.92 45.88 28.33
CA ASN A 308 -3.84 45.68 27.21
C ASN A 308 -3.47 46.56 26.00
N ASP A 309 -2.95 47.76 26.26
CA ASP A 309 -2.51 48.68 25.20
C ASP A 309 -1.21 48.20 24.53
N MET A 310 -0.32 47.52 25.27
CA MET A 310 0.99 47.05 24.78
C MET A 310 1.01 45.57 24.34
N LYS A 311 -0.10 44.84 24.44
CA LYS A 311 -0.13 43.40 24.14
C LYS A 311 -0.24 43.16 22.62
N SER A 312 0.88 42.92 21.97
CA SER A 312 0.88 42.28 20.64
C SER A 312 0.48 40.80 20.77
N ARG A 313 -0.43 40.35 19.91
CA ARG A 313 -0.83 38.93 19.81
C ARG A 313 -0.55 38.46 18.39
N LEU A 314 0.57 37.78 18.23
CA LEU A 314 0.85 36.99 17.03
C LEU A 314 0.32 35.59 17.31
N VAL A 315 -0.64 35.13 16.50
CA VAL A 315 -1.15 33.76 16.56
C VAL A 315 -0.67 33.04 15.31
N TYR A 316 0.16 32.01 15.48
CA TYR A 316 0.55 31.14 14.38
C TYR A 316 -0.56 30.12 14.11
N ASP A 317 -1.03 30.05 12.86
CA ASP A 317 -1.94 29.02 12.40
C ASP A 317 -1.12 27.85 11.84
N SER A 318 -1.02 26.77 12.62
CA SER A 318 -0.28 25.55 12.25
C SER A 318 -0.87 24.81 11.04
N SER A 319 -2.14 25.03 10.69
CA SER A 319 -2.73 24.35 9.53
C SER A 319 -2.34 24.99 8.20
N ASN A 320 -2.23 26.33 8.16
CA ASN A 320 -1.95 27.07 6.92
C ASN A 320 -0.55 27.69 6.89
N GLY A 321 0.24 27.57 7.96
CA GLY A 321 1.55 28.21 8.08
C GLY A 321 1.51 29.74 8.10
N THR A 322 0.35 30.33 8.38
CA THR A 322 0.15 31.79 8.35
C THR A 322 0.13 32.38 9.74
N ILE A 323 0.61 33.60 9.89
CA ILE A 323 0.48 34.36 11.13
C ILE A 323 -0.84 35.14 11.07
N LYS A 324 -1.81 34.75 11.90
CA LYS A 324 -3.06 35.48 12.08
C LYS A 324 -2.81 36.68 13.01
N THR A 325 -2.54 37.83 12.41
CA THR A 325 -2.61 39.12 13.08
C THR A 325 -4.03 39.66 13.01
N LYS A 326 -4.52 40.28 14.10
CA LYS A 326 -5.79 41.03 14.04
C LYS A 326 -5.58 42.25 13.13
N SER A 327 -6.17 42.21 11.94
CA SER A 327 -6.14 43.26 10.91
C SER A 327 -4.88 43.31 10.05
N ASN A 328 -5.08 43.66 8.78
CA ASN A 328 -4.20 43.57 7.62
C ASN A 328 -2.98 44.54 7.61
N ASN A 329 -2.48 44.92 8.79
CA ASN A 329 -1.38 45.87 8.92
C ASN A 329 -0.14 45.15 9.48
N MET A 330 0.88 44.99 8.64
CA MET A 330 2.23 44.65 9.09
C MET A 330 2.92 45.93 9.58
N THR A 331 3.00 46.15 10.89
CA THR A 331 3.90 47.17 11.46
C THR A 331 5.28 46.53 11.63
N MET A 332 6.27 46.93 10.82
CA MET A 332 7.64 46.41 10.92
C MET A 332 8.40 46.91 12.16
N LEU A 333 7.94 48.01 12.76
CA LEU A 333 8.46 48.58 13.99
C LEU A 333 7.29 48.88 14.93
N GLU A 334 7.40 48.49 16.19
CA GLU A 334 6.44 48.82 17.25
C GLU A 334 7.05 49.93 18.12
N ASP A 335 6.47 51.12 18.06
CA ASP A 335 6.85 52.24 18.92
C ASP A 335 6.09 52.17 20.25
N TYR A 336 6.83 52.13 21.36
CA TYR A 336 6.28 52.08 22.71
C TYR A 336 6.62 53.34 23.50
N TYR A 337 5.62 53.95 24.12
CA TYR A 337 5.79 55.11 24.98
C TYR A 337 5.41 54.76 26.42
N LEU A 338 6.31 55.01 27.37
CA LEU A 338 6.08 54.79 28.79
C LEU A 338 6.24 56.10 29.56
N GLN A 339 5.23 56.42 30.38
CA GLN A 339 5.28 57.59 31.25
C GLN A 339 6.14 57.29 32.47
N ARG A 340 7.18 58.10 32.71
CA ARG A 340 7.98 58.05 33.94
C ARG A 340 7.48 59.09 34.93
N ARG A 341 7.13 58.64 36.15
CA ARG A 341 6.75 59.53 37.25
C ARG A 341 7.99 59.91 38.06
N ASN A 342 8.16 61.20 38.37
CA ASN A 342 9.19 61.74 39.27
C ASN A 342 10.67 61.61 38.82
N GLY A 343 10.95 61.45 37.53
CA GLY A 343 12.33 61.47 37.00
C GLY A 343 13.23 60.31 37.46
N LYS A 344 12.68 59.32 38.18
CA LYS A 344 13.38 58.09 38.58
C LYS A 344 13.19 57.00 37.51
N THR A 345 14.21 56.18 37.28
CA THR A 345 14.22 55.08 36.29
C THR A 345 13.47 53.84 36.77
N ALA A 346 12.37 53.98 37.52
CA ALA A 346 11.62 52.84 38.04
C ALA A 346 10.77 52.12 36.97
N THR A 347 10.45 52.82 35.87
CA THR A 347 9.76 52.25 34.71
C THR A 347 10.77 52.06 33.58
N GLU A 348 11.11 50.81 33.30
CA GLU A 348 12.07 50.41 32.27
C GLU A 348 11.64 49.14 31.54
N VAL A 349 12.23 48.95 30.36
CA VAL A 349 12.02 47.76 29.53
C VAL A 349 13.32 46.99 29.53
N SER A 350 13.31 45.79 30.12
CA SER A 350 14.45 44.88 30.09
C SER A 350 14.25 43.83 29.00
N THR A 351 15.22 43.69 28.11
CA THR A 351 15.25 42.64 27.10
C THR A 351 15.84 41.37 27.70
N LEU A 352 15.11 40.28 27.65
CA LEU A 352 15.65 38.95 27.88
C LEU A 352 16.47 38.53 26.67
N PRO A 353 17.59 37.80 26.86
CA PRO A 353 18.42 37.34 25.76
C PRO A 353 17.57 36.52 24.77
N SER A 354 17.69 36.86 23.49
CA SER A 354 17.10 36.07 22.42
C SER A 354 17.67 34.66 22.44
N GLY A 355 16.86 33.67 22.05
CA GLY A 355 17.31 32.28 22.04
C GLY A 355 18.51 32.11 21.12
N GLN A 356 19.57 31.44 21.59
CA GLN A 356 20.62 30.97 20.68
C GLN A 356 19.98 30.02 19.65
N SER A 357 20.46 30.11 18.40
CA SER A 357 20.10 29.16 17.35
C SER A 357 20.67 27.80 17.74
N LEU A 358 19.82 26.92 18.27
CA LEU A 358 20.17 25.54 18.51
C LEU A 358 20.41 24.86 17.15
N GLY A 359 21.41 23.97 17.08
CA GLY A 359 21.77 23.19 15.90
C GLY A 359 20.78 22.07 15.58
N ASP A 360 19.48 22.37 15.58
CA ASP A 360 18.37 21.39 15.54
C ASP A 360 18.06 20.83 14.13
N ILE A 361 18.85 21.19 13.12
CA ILE A 361 18.62 20.69 11.74
C ILE A 361 19.00 19.21 11.63
N GLU A 362 20.00 18.75 12.39
CA GLU A 362 20.44 17.34 12.38
C GLU A 362 19.31 16.38 12.80
N ASP A 363 18.52 16.73 13.82
CA ASP A 363 17.40 15.91 14.30
C ASP A 363 16.31 15.74 13.24
N ILE A 364 16.04 16.80 12.47
CA ILE A 364 15.08 16.78 11.35
C ILE A 364 15.61 15.89 10.22
N THR A 365 16.89 16.05 9.86
CA THR A 365 17.49 15.18 8.83
C THR A 365 17.49 13.70 9.24
N PHE A 366 17.73 13.41 10.53
CA PHE A 366 17.66 12.05 11.07
C PHE A 366 16.25 11.47 11.01
N LEU A 367 15.22 12.25 11.40
CA LEU A 367 13.84 11.79 11.30
C LEU A 367 13.40 11.63 9.84
N ASN A 368 13.83 12.50 8.94
CA ASN A 368 13.56 12.37 7.52
C ASN A 368 14.15 11.06 6.95
N GLN A 369 15.43 10.77 7.23
CA GLN A 369 16.04 9.48 6.88
C GLN A 369 15.27 8.29 7.46
N LYS A 370 14.78 8.41 8.72
CA LYS A 370 13.98 7.38 9.37
C LYS A 370 12.61 7.19 8.72
N VAL A 371 12.00 8.25 8.18
CA VAL A 371 10.75 8.16 7.40
C VAL A 371 10.99 7.33 6.13
N TYR A 372 12.00 7.64 5.34
CA TYR A 372 12.37 6.86 4.14
C TYR A 372 12.64 5.38 4.46
N GLN A 373 13.42 5.11 5.53
CA GLN A 373 13.66 3.74 5.99
C GLN A 373 12.39 3.02 6.44
N SER A 374 11.45 3.75 7.08
CA SER A 374 10.18 3.18 7.55
C SER A 374 9.24 2.78 6.40
N LEU A 375 9.32 3.51 5.28
CA LEU A 375 8.64 3.21 4.02
C LEU A 375 9.37 2.17 3.16
N ARG A 376 10.52 1.68 3.63
CA ARG A 376 11.38 0.69 2.97
C ARG A 376 11.96 1.16 1.64
N VAL A 377 12.05 2.46 1.42
CA VAL A 377 12.71 3.05 0.26
C VAL A 377 14.23 3.12 0.51
N PRO A 378 15.09 2.79 -0.47
CA PRO A 378 16.53 2.91 -0.33
C PRO A 378 16.97 4.36 -0.02
N LEU A 379 17.94 4.51 0.87
CA LEU A 379 18.52 5.83 1.21
C LEU A 379 19.25 6.50 0.04
N SER A 380 19.58 5.74 -1.02
CA SER A 380 20.14 6.27 -2.27
C SER A 380 19.14 7.15 -3.02
N ARG A 381 17.84 6.88 -2.87
CA ARG A 381 16.75 7.64 -3.53
C ARG A 381 16.34 8.89 -2.76
N MET A 382 16.82 9.05 -1.52
CA MET A 382 16.58 10.27 -0.76
C MET A 382 17.40 11.42 -1.37
N PRO A 383 16.78 12.57 -1.70
CA PRO A 383 17.52 13.74 -2.17
C PRO A 383 18.53 14.17 -1.09
N ARG A 384 19.83 14.08 -1.39
CA ARG A 384 20.88 14.51 -0.47
C ARG A 384 21.15 16.00 -0.65
N GLU A 385 21.02 16.78 0.43
CA GLU A 385 21.32 18.22 0.44
C GLU A 385 22.82 18.54 0.23
N SER A 386 23.73 17.56 0.43
CA SER A 386 25.18 17.79 0.49
C SER A 386 26.00 16.87 -0.42
N ALA A 387 25.62 16.72 -1.69
CA ALA A 387 26.55 16.17 -2.68
C ALA A 387 26.40 16.95 -4.00
N GLY A 388 27.39 17.81 -4.28
CA GLY A 388 27.71 18.15 -5.66
C GLY A 388 27.82 16.84 -6.45
N VAL A 389 27.30 16.83 -7.66
CA VAL A 389 27.12 15.62 -8.48
C VAL A 389 28.42 14.83 -8.52
N VAL A 390 28.53 13.84 -7.64
CA VAL A 390 29.57 12.83 -7.71
C VAL A 390 29.08 11.91 -8.81
N PHE A 391 29.45 12.24 -10.04
CA PHE A 391 29.43 11.33 -11.19
C PHE A 391 30.50 10.24 -10.97
N ASP A 392 30.53 9.62 -9.80
CA ASP A 392 31.16 8.31 -9.66
C ASP A 392 30.14 7.35 -10.29
N GLY A 393 30.51 6.75 -11.43
CA GLY A 393 29.60 6.10 -12.37
C GLY A 393 28.54 5.26 -11.67
N GLY A 394 27.32 5.82 -11.53
CA GLY A 394 26.19 5.28 -10.76
C GLY A 394 25.61 3.95 -11.25
N GLN A 395 26.39 3.18 -11.99
CA GLN A 395 26.13 1.85 -12.53
C GLN A 395 26.74 0.78 -11.63
N GLN A 396 26.47 0.82 -10.32
CA GLN A 396 26.68 -0.39 -9.52
C GLN A 396 25.39 -0.69 -8.79
N ILE A 397 24.79 -1.82 -9.13
CA ILE A 397 23.63 -2.35 -8.41
C ILE A 397 24.02 -2.52 -6.94
N THR A 398 23.48 -1.64 -6.10
CA THR A 398 23.70 -1.73 -4.66
C THR A 398 22.87 -2.88 -4.08
N ARG A 399 23.34 -3.46 -2.98
CA ARG A 399 22.60 -4.52 -2.28
C ARG A 399 21.22 -4.04 -1.83
N ASP A 400 21.09 -2.76 -1.50
CA ASP A 400 19.84 -2.20 -1.01
C ASP A 400 18.82 -2.02 -2.14
N GLU A 401 19.27 -1.74 -3.37
CA GLU A 401 18.42 -1.76 -4.57
C GLU A 401 17.86 -3.17 -4.84
N LEU A 402 18.70 -4.22 -4.73
CA LEU A 402 18.25 -5.60 -4.90
C LEU A 402 17.19 -6.00 -3.84
N LYS A 403 17.33 -5.52 -2.59
CA LYS A 403 16.31 -5.74 -1.56
C LYS A 403 15.02 -5.01 -1.87
N PHE A 404 15.10 -3.82 -2.47
CA PHE A 404 13.96 -3.03 -2.90
C PHE A 404 13.22 -3.71 -4.05
N ALA A 405 13.92 -4.17 -5.08
CA ALA A 405 13.33 -4.97 -6.16
C ALA A 405 12.58 -6.20 -5.61
N LYS A 406 13.20 -6.99 -4.71
CA LYS A 406 12.52 -8.12 -4.03
C LYS A 406 11.33 -7.70 -3.16
N PHE A 407 11.31 -6.45 -2.69
CA PHE A 407 10.16 -5.91 -1.97
C PHE A 407 9.04 -5.59 -2.95
N VAL A 408 9.33 -4.91 -4.06
CA VAL A 408 8.39 -4.61 -5.15
C VAL A 408 7.81 -5.89 -5.76
N ASP A 409 8.62 -6.91 -6.07
CA ASP A 409 8.15 -8.20 -6.58
C ASP A 409 7.11 -8.85 -5.65
N ARG A 410 7.32 -8.75 -4.33
CA ARG A 410 6.37 -9.26 -3.33
C ARG A 410 5.09 -8.44 -3.28
N LEU A 411 5.16 -7.14 -3.51
CA LEU A 411 3.97 -6.29 -3.62
C LEU A 411 3.17 -6.66 -4.86
N GLN A 412 3.83 -6.78 -6.01
CA GLN A 412 3.23 -7.20 -7.28
C GLN A 412 2.56 -8.57 -7.18
N THR A 413 3.21 -9.56 -6.55
CA THR A 413 2.63 -10.90 -6.32
C THR A 413 1.36 -10.85 -5.47
N ARG A 414 1.26 -9.92 -4.51
CA ARG A 414 0.05 -9.75 -3.69
C ARG A 414 -1.02 -8.97 -4.44
N PHE A 415 -0.61 -7.96 -5.21
CA PHE A 415 -1.51 -7.15 -6.02
C PHE A 415 -2.11 -7.97 -7.18
N SER A 416 -1.37 -8.92 -7.76
CA SER A 416 -1.81 -9.71 -8.92
C SER A 416 -3.04 -10.59 -8.67
N THR A 417 -3.42 -10.81 -7.39
CA THR A 417 -4.68 -11.48 -7.05
C THR A 417 -5.90 -10.74 -7.60
N ILE A 418 -5.81 -9.42 -7.81
CA ILE A 418 -6.90 -8.64 -8.42
C ILE A 418 -7.18 -9.04 -9.86
N PHE A 419 -6.21 -9.61 -10.58
CA PHE A 419 -6.41 -10.06 -11.95
C PHE A 419 -6.83 -11.52 -12.01
N GLY A 420 -6.29 -12.37 -11.13
CA GLY A 420 -6.59 -13.80 -11.11
C GLY A 420 -8.07 -14.12 -10.81
N ASP A 421 -8.68 -13.43 -9.84
CA ASP A 421 -10.07 -13.69 -9.46
C ASP A 421 -11.12 -13.33 -10.55
N PRO A 422 -11.10 -12.14 -11.17
CA PRO A 422 -11.99 -11.85 -12.29
C PRO A 422 -11.68 -12.73 -13.52
N LEU A 423 -10.43 -13.10 -13.75
CA LEU A 423 -10.03 -14.00 -14.84
C LEU A 423 -10.67 -15.38 -14.70
N GLY A 424 -10.51 -16.02 -13.53
CA GLY A 424 -11.15 -17.29 -13.25
C GLY A 424 -12.68 -17.20 -13.33
N THR A 425 -13.25 -16.08 -12.87
CA THR A 425 -14.70 -15.84 -12.95
C THR A 425 -15.20 -15.75 -14.39
N ASN A 426 -14.52 -14.99 -15.26
CA ASN A 426 -14.88 -14.84 -16.67
C ASN A 426 -14.72 -16.15 -17.45
N LEU A 427 -13.63 -16.88 -17.24
CA LEU A 427 -13.37 -18.16 -17.91
C LEU A 427 -14.42 -19.21 -17.57
N VAL A 428 -14.87 -19.26 -16.30
CA VAL A 428 -15.95 -20.16 -15.87
C VAL A 428 -17.30 -19.71 -16.44
N LEU A 429 -17.58 -18.41 -16.49
CA LEU A 429 -18.83 -17.88 -17.07
C LEU A 429 -18.94 -18.12 -18.58
N LYS A 430 -17.81 -17.98 -19.30
CA LYS A 430 -17.70 -18.24 -20.74
C LYS A 430 -17.60 -19.74 -21.08
N LYS A 431 -17.51 -20.60 -20.06
CA LYS A 431 -17.40 -22.07 -20.17
C LYS A 431 -16.14 -22.55 -20.90
N THR A 432 -15.06 -21.77 -20.84
CA THR A 432 -13.75 -22.16 -21.41
C THR A 432 -13.06 -23.20 -20.51
N ILE A 433 -13.19 -23.04 -19.18
CA ILE A 433 -12.53 -23.87 -18.16
C ILE A 433 -13.54 -24.17 -17.05
N THR A 434 -13.41 -25.35 -16.43
CA THR A 434 -14.20 -25.71 -15.23
C THR A 434 -13.58 -25.14 -13.95
N LYS A 435 -14.38 -25.00 -12.88
CA LYS A 435 -13.88 -24.47 -11.60
C LYS A 435 -12.76 -25.33 -11.00
N GLU A 436 -12.88 -26.66 -11.09
CA GLU A 436 -11.89 -27.59 -10.58
C GLU A 436 -10.55 -27.52 -11.32
N GLU A 437 -10.58 -27.33 -12.64
CA GLU A 437 -9.37 -27.13 -13.45
C GLU A 437 -8.70 -25.80 -13.12
N TRP A 438 -9.48 -24.75 -12.91
CA TRP A 438 -8.95 -23.46 -12.45
C TRP A 438 -8.27 -23.58 -11.08
N ASP A 439 -8.90 -24.24 -10.12
CA ASP A 439 -8.34 -24.39 -8.76
C ASP A 439 -7.04 -25.22 -8.71
N LYS A 440 -6.85 -26.16 -9.64
CA LYS A 440 -5.59 -26.90 -9.78
C LYS A 440 -4.46 -26.05 -10.36
N ASN A 441 -4.78 -25.19 -11.33
CA ASN A 441 -3.78 -24.43 -12.09
C ASN A 441 -3.52 -23.03 -11.57
N LYS A 442 -4.40 -22.45 -10.73
CA LYS A 442 -4.27 -21.07 -10.22
C LYS A 442 -2.93 -20.75 -9.57
N ASN A 443 -2.29 -21.74 -8.93
CA ASN A 443 -1.00 -21.55 -8.25
C ASN A 443 0.20 -21.52 -9.21
N ARG A 444 0.01 -21.96 -10.46
CA ARG A 444 1.07 -22.02 -11.48
C ARG A 444 1.04 -20.85 -12.45
N ILE A 445 -0.06 -20.09 -12.46
CA ILE A 445 -0.20 -18.89 -13.29
C ILE A 445 0.64 -17.78 -12.66
N ARG A 446 1.53 -17.18 -13.45
CA ARG A 446 2.36 -16.04 -13.02
C ARG A 446 1.98 -14.80 -13.80
N PHE A 447 2.04 -13.67 -13.12
CA PHE A 447 1.81 -12.36 -13.70
C PHE A 447 3.15 -11.64 -13.75
N ASP A 448 3.64 -11.41 -14.96
CA ASP A 448 4.92 -10.77 -15.19
C ASP A 448 4.67 -9.29 -15.46
N PHE A 449 5.12 -8.46 -14.53
CA PHE A 449 5.06 -7.01 -14.66
C PHE A 449 6.24 -6.53 -15.47
N ASN A 450 6.01 -5.53 -16.32
CA ASN A 450 7.10 -4.90 -17.03
C ASN A 450 8.04 -4.19 -16.05
N LYS A 451 9.33 -4.19 -16.38
CA LYS A 451 10.38 -3.53 -15.62
C LYS A 451 11.00 -2.45 -16.48
N ASP A 452 11.69 -1.52 -15.83
CA ASP A 452 12.42 -0.47 -16.54
C ASP A 452 13.55 -1.08 -17.39
N SER A 453 13.41 -0.96 -18.71
CA SER A 453 14.36 -1.45 -19.71
C SER A 453 15.77 -0.91 -19.49
N PHE A 454 15.90 0.36 -19.11
CA PHE A 454 17.21 0.97 -18.88
C PHE A 454 17.92 0.35 -17.67
N PHE A 455 17.17 0.10 -16.60
CA PHE A 455 17.72 -0.53 -15.39
C PHE A 455 18.05 -2.00 -15.63
N GLU A 456 17.21 -2.74 -16.36
CA GLU A 456 17.49 -4.13 -16.73
C GLU A 456 18.73 -4.24 -17.62
N GLU A 457 18.85 -3.42 -18.66
CA GLU A 457 20.02 -3.39 -19.54
C GLU A 457 21.29 -3.06 -18.76
N SER A 458 21.25 -2.01 -17.92
CA SER A 458 22.38 -1.63 -17.07
C SER A 458 22.81 -2.77 -16.15
N LYS A 459 21.83 -3.51 -15.58
CA LYS A 459 22.09 -4.66 -14.74
C LYS A 459 22.70 -5.83 -15.50
N GLU A 460 22.25 -6.09 -16.71
CA GLU A 460 22.81 -7.13 -17.56
C GLU A 460 24.25 -6.81 -17.96
N ILE A 461 24.53 -5.57 -18.34
CA ILE A 461 25.88 -5.08 -18.65
C ILE A 461 26.81 -5.28 -17.44
N ASP A 462 26.39 -4.85 -16.24
CA ASP A 462 27.15 -5.05 -15.00
C ASP A 462 27.48 -6.52 -14.74
N ILE A 463 26.51 -7.42 -14.96
CA ILE A 463 26.69 -8.87 -14.77
C ILE A 463 27.66 -9.42 -15.81
N ILE A 464 27.51 -9.03 -17.07
CA ILE A 464 28.38 -9.46 -18.18
C ILE A 464 29.81 -8.99 -17.95
N GLU A 465 30.01 -7.73 -17.56
CA GLU A 465 31.34 -7.19 -17.30
C GLU A 465 32.03 -7.94 -16.15
N ARG A 466 31.31 -8.22 -15.06
CA ARG A 466 31.84 -9.02 -13.94
C ARG A 466 32.19 -10.44 -14.36
N ARG A 467 31.38 -11.08 -15.20
CA ARG A 467 31.64 -12.42 -15.76
C ARG A 467 32.83 -12.42 -16.70
N ALA A 468 32.96 -11.40 -17.55
CA ALA A 468 34.08 -11.23 -18.47
C ALA A 468 35.40 -11.04 -17.70
N ARG A 469 35.42 -10.12 -16.71
CA ARG A 469 36.58 -9.92 -15.83
C ARG A 469 36.96 -11.21 -15.08
N ALA A 470 35.97 -11.96 -14.58
CA ALA A 470 36.22 -13.25 -13.93
C ALA A 470 36.82 -14.29 -14.90
N THR A 471 36.32 -14.33 -16.15
CA THR A 471 36.84 -15.22 -17.19
C THR A 471 38.28 -14.86 -17.56
N ASP A 472 38.58 -13.58 -17.72
CA ASP A 472 39.92 -13.10 -18.06
C ASP A 472 40.94 -13.42 -16.95
N ALA A 473 40.57 -13.20 -15.69
CA ALA A 473 41.39 -13.59 -14.53
C ALA A 473 41.63 -15.11 -14.44
N MET A 474 40.72 -15.93 -14.96
CA MET A 474 40.85 -17.39 -14.99
C MET A 474 41.59 -17.92 -16.22
N ARG A 475 41.86 -17.08 -17.23
CA ARG A 475 42.33 -17.50 -18.57
C ARG A 475 43.55 -18.42 -18.55
N GLU A 476 44.51 -18.19 -17.66
CA GLU A 476 45.72 -19.03 -17.54
C GLU A 476 45.47 -20.41 -16.88
N SER A 477 44.35 -20.52 -16.15
CA SER A 477 43.90 -21.75 -15.47
C SER A 477 42.88 -22.55 -16.29
N VAL A 478 42.25 -21.90 -17.28
CA VAL A 478 41.47 -22.58 -18.32
C VAL A 478 42.42 -23.48 -19.12
N ASP A 479 41.99 -24.72 -19.38
CA ASP A 479 42.77 -25.84 -19.94
C ASP A 479 43.67 -26.62 -18.96
N LYS A 480 44.09 -26.03 -17.84
CA LYS A 480 44.91 -26.73 -16.83
C LYS A 480 44.09 -27.28 -15.66
N TYR A 481 43.25 -26.43 -15.07
CA TYR A 481 42.46 -26.76 -13.87
C TYR A 481 40.96 -26.75 -14.13
N PHE A 482 40.51 -25.94 -15.09
CA PHE A 482 39.10 -25.82 -15.45
C PHE A 482 38.91 -26.06 -16.94
N SER A 483 37.88 -26.83 -17.31
CA SER A 483 37.49 -26.99 -18.70
C SER A 483 36.66 -25.79 -19.19
N ASN A 484 36.67 -25.54 -20.50
CA ASN A 484 35.90 -24.44 -21.10
C ASN A 484 34.40 -24.61 -20.86
N GLU A 485 33.91 -25.86 -20.87
CA GLU A 485 32.52 -26.16 -20.53
C GLU A 485 32.19 -25.82 -19.07
N TRP A 486 33.12 -26.09 -18.15
CA TRP A 486 32.93 -25.72 -16.74
C TRP A 486 32.84 -24.20 -16.56
N VAL A 487 33.66 -23.43 -17.29
CA VAL A 487 33.62 -21.96 -17.26
C VAL A 487 32.31 -21.43 -17.84
N MET A 488 31.84 -21.96 -18.97
CA MET A 488 30.55 -21.58 -19.57
C MET A 488 29.37 -21.86 -18.62
N LYS A 489 29.34 -23.02 -17.96
CA LYS A 489 28.27 -23.37 -17.02
C LYS A 489 28.35 -22.59 -15.71
N ASN A 490 29.55 -22.38 -15.16
CA ASN A 490 29.67 -21.84 -13.79
C ASN A 490 29.92 -20.33 -13.73
N VAL A 491 30.68 -19.77 -14.65
CA VAL A 491 30.96 -18.32 -14.71
C VAL A 491 29.89 -17.63 -15.53
N TRP A 492 29.63 -18.11 -16.75
CA TRP A 492 28.62 -17.51 -17.65
C TRP A 492 27.19 -17.92 -17.32
N LYS A 493 26.99 -18.97 -16.50
CA LYS A 493 25.68 -19.48 -16.09
C LYS A 493 24.77 -19.87 -17.25
N MET A 494 25.37 -20.35 -18.34
CA MET A 494 24.62 -20.85 -19.50
C MET A 494 24.06 -22.25 -19.23
N SER A 495 22.88 -22.54 -19.77
CA SER A 495 22.31 -23.89 -19.75
C SER A 495 23.00 -24.80 -20.79
N ASP A 496 22.86 -26.11 -20.63
CA ASP A 496 23.45 -27.10 -21.56
C ASP A 496 22.90 -26.93 -22.99
N GLU A 497 21.63 -26.55 -23.10
CA GLU A 497 20.97 -26.25 -24.38
C GLU A 497 21.55 -24.98 -25.01
N GLN A 498 21.73 -23.91 -24.23
CA GLN A 498 22.35 -22.67 -24.69
C GLN A 498 23.79 -22.91 -25.16
N ILE A 499 24.59 -23.68 -24.42
CA ILE A 499 25.96 -24.01 -24.81
C ILE A 499 25.99 -24.77 -26.15
N SER A 500 25.06 -25.70 -26.37
CA SER A 500 24.96 -26.45 -27.62
C SER A 500 24.55 -25.55 -28.79
N GLN A 501 23.59 -24.65 -28.57
CA GLN A 501 23.14 -23.68 -29.57
C GLN A 501 24.26 -22.69 -29.94
N GLU A 502 24.94 -22.12 -28.95
CA GLU A 502 26.04 -21.19 -29.18
C GLU A 502 27.22 -21.86 -29.89
N LYS A 503 27.56 -23.11 -29.54
CA LYS A 503 28.56 -23.88 -30.29
C LYS A 503 28.19 -24.06 -31.76
N LYS A 504 26.91 -24.30 -32.07
CA LYS A 504 26.43 -24.41 -33.46
C LYS A 504 26.55 -23.08 -34.19
N LYS A 505 26.10 -21.98 -33.57
CA LYS A 505 26.20 -20.63 -34.15
C LYS A 505 27.65 -20.24 -34.43
N ILE A 506 28.57 -20.48 -33.49
CA ILE A 506 30.00 -20.21 -33.68
C ILE A 506 30.57 -21.00 -34.86
N LEU A 507 30.18 -22.27 -35.03
CA LEU A 507 30.60 -23.10 -36.17
C LEU A 507 30.01 -22.63 -37.51
N GLU A 508 28.84 -22.00 -37.49
CA GLU A 508 28.22 -21.37 -38.65
C GLU A 508 28.93 -20.04 -38.97
N GLU A 509 29.19 -19.20 -37.97
CA GLU A 509 29.90 -17.92 -38.09
C GLU A 509 31.34 -18.10 -38.60
N GLN A 510 32.04 -19.17 -38.22
CA GLN A 510 33.38 -19.50 -38.76
C GLN A 510 33.39 -19.73 -40.27
N LYS A 511 32.25 -20.08 -40.88
CA LYS A 511 32.13 -20.26 -42.33
C LYS A 511 31.85 -18.94 -43.04
N ASP A 512 31.32 -17.95 -42.34
CA ASP A 512 30.99 -16.65 -42.91
C ASP A 512 32.23 -15.75 -43.00
N PRO A 513 32.55 -15.20 -44.18
CA PRO A 513 33.76 -14.42 -44.41
C PRO A 513 33.79 -13.07 -43.65
N ILE A 514 32.66 -12.63 -43.09
CA ILE A 514 32.56 -11.36 -42.34
C ILE A 514 33.14 -11.51 -40.91
N PHE A 515 33.10 -12.71 -40.34
CA PHE A 515 33.50 -12.97 -38.96
C PHE A 515 34.86 -13.67 -38.83
N LYS A 516 35.51 -14.03 -39.95
CA LYS A 516 36.88 -14.52 -39.93
C LYS A 516 37.82 -13.39 -39.52
N SER A 517 38.56 -13.60 -38.44
CA SER A 517 39.64 -12.68 -38.08
C SER A 517 40.76 -12.77 -39.12
N ASP A 518 41.27 -11.62 -39.56
CA ASP A 518 42.43 -11.51 -40.47
C ASP A 518 43.72 -12.18 -39.91
N GLU A 519 43.71 -12.68 -38.67
CA GLU A 519 44.83 -13.37 -38.03
C GLU A 519 45.04 -14.81 -38.55
N GLU A 520 44.04 -15.44 -39.20
CA GLU A 520 44.22 -16.77 -39.80
C GLU A 520 44.99 -16.75 -41.13
N GLU A 521 45.14 -15.59 -41.78
CA GLU A 521 45.93 -15.46 -43.03
C GLU A 521 47.45 -15.43 -42.80
N GLN A 522 47.94 -15.20 -41.57
CA GLN A 522 49.39 -15.13 -41.29
C GLN A 522 50.04 -16.44 -40.82
N ARG A 523 49.30 -17.56 -40.80
CA ARG A 523 49.81 -18.88 -40.34
C ARG A 523 49.87 -19.96 -41.42
N TRP A 524 50.18 -19.58 -42.65
CA TRP A 524 50.45 -20.50 -43.75
C TRP A 524 51.86 -20.34 -44.32
#